data_AF-A0AA46UBM9-F1
#
_entry.id   AF-A0AA46UBM9-F1
#
_cell.length_a   1.000
_cell.length_b   1.000
_cell.length_c   1.000
_cell.angle_alpha   90.00
_cell.angle_beta   90.00
_cell.angle_gamma   90.00
#
_symmetry.space_group_name_H-M   'P 1'
#
loop_
_entity.id
_entity.type
_entity.pdbx_description
1 polymer ?
#
loop_
_entity_poly.entity_id
_entity_poly.type
_entity_poly.pdbx_seq_one_letter_code
_entity_poly.pdbx_strand_id
1 'polypeptide(L)'
;MMTFEEFKNLALNPPKTNEPAIFRLKVLHIGGLPEHRKTHYPKYKVYEHSTYIFKSVEDAEKVIFSLSEKEDSNIYAFYLYEIPFERAMFEELNCLSCRAYDSNGKLVEQTRCSGMWDEKPDEKYSKFRGRPVNNVRFKKGDIVEVYDGRDEVQLAVIVSIPVDIEWSWNYRIRCIEGMKKYCPEEELTDTVIEKYFRHDMGDDCYIVIDGPGYYYHSHINSIYVFKPLFPIRSHIRHRFERYYNSLLEEDKKLQNQKNNNDETCD
;
A
#
# COMPACT_ATOMS: atom_id res chain seq x y z
N MET A 1 25.67 -9.24 -11.87
CA MET A 1 25.06 -8.35 -10.89
C MET A 1 24.22 -7.33 -11.64
N MET A 2 22.93 -7.30 -11.31
CA MET A 2 21.94 -6.37 -11.81
C MET A 2 22.39 -4.93 -11.60
N THR A 3 22.22 -4.11 -12.63
CA THR A 3 22.47 -2.67 -12.62
C THR A 3 21.28 -1.90 -12.06
N PHE A 4 21.48 -0.62 -11.71
CA PHE A 4 20.38 0.24 -11.27
C PHE A 4 19.30 0.41 -12.36
N GLU A 5 19.68 0.53 -13.63
CA GLU A 5 18.71 0.67 -14.72
C GLU A 5 17.88 -0.59 -14.93
N GLU A 6 18.46 -1.79 -14.79
CA GLU A 6 17.70 -3.04 -14.80
C GLU A 6 16.74 -3.13 -13.61
N PHE A 7 17.20 -2.76 -12.41
CA PHE A 7 16.37 -2.73 -11.21
C PHE A 7 15.19 -1.75 -11.34
N LYS A 8 15.47 -0.54 -11.82
CA LYS A 8 14.47 0.50 -12.09
C LYS A 8 13.48 0.06 -13.16
N ASN A 9 13.95 -0.60 -14.21
CA ASN A 9 13.06 -1.14 -15.24
C ASN A 9 12.11 -2.21 -14.66
N LEU A 10 12.60 -3.09 -13.78
CA LEU A 10 11.74 -4.06 -13.07
C LEU A 10 10.75 -3.38 -12.12
N ALA A 11 11.10 -2.24 -11.52
CA ALA A 11 10.18 -1.48 -10.68
C ALA A 11 9.08 -0.75 -11.49
N LEU A 12 9.45 -0.20 -12.65
CA LEU A 12 8.53 0.50 -13.55
C LEU A 12 7.62 -0.47 -14.32
N ASN A 13 8.13 -1.66 -14.61
CA ASN A 13 7.43 -2.73 -15.30
C ASN A 13 7.49 -4.01 -14.45
N PRO A 14 6.72 -4.08 -13.34
CA PRO A 14 6.70 -5.25 -12.48
C PRO A 14 6.49 -6.54 -13.27
N PRO A 15 7.38 -7.54 -13.12
CA PRO A 15 7.18 -8.84 -13.74
C PRO A 15 5.86 -9.45 -13.27
N LYS A 16 5.17 -10.11 -14.20
CA LYS A 16 3.97 -10.90 -13.91
C LYS A 16 4.21 -12.36 -14.26
N THR A 17 3.49 -13.24 -13.57
CA THR A 17 3.40 -14.65 -13.99
C THR A 17 2.55 -14.73 -15.25
N ASN A 18 2.80 -15.75 -16.08
CA ASN A 18 1.95 -16.07 -17.25
C ASN A 18 0.94 -17.17 -16.89
N GLU A 19 0.61 -17.29 -15.61
CA GLU A 19 -0.32 -18.31 -15.13
C GLU A 19 -1.75 -17.95 -15.55
N PRO A 20 -2.56 -18.94 -15.96
CA PRO A 20 -3.99 -18.72 -16.13
C PRO A 20 -4.60 -18.20 -14.83
N ALA A 21 -5.45 -17.18 -14.93
CA ALA A 21 -6.08 -16.54 -13.79
C ALA A 21 -7.53 -16.14 -14.09
N ILE A 22 -8.30 -15.93 -13.03
CA ILE A 22 -9.59 -15.25 -13.07
C ILE A 22 -9.48 -13.88 -12.41
N PHE A 23 -10.42 -13.00 -12.71
CA PHE A 23 -10.50 -11.68 -12.09
C PHE A 23 -11.75 -11.60 -11.21
N ARG A 24 -11.56 -11.55 -9.89
CA ARG A 24 -12.64 -11.40 -8.91
C ARG A 24 -12.82 -9.93 -8.57
N LEU A 25 -13.97 -9.36 -8.90
CA LEU A 25 -14.35 -8.00 -8.54
C LEU A 25 -15.17 -8.01 -7.25
N LYS A 26 -14.64 -7.39 -6.21
CA LYS A 26 -15.34 -7.09 -4.94
C LYS A 26 -15.86 -5.66 -4.99
N VAL A 27 -17.15 -5.47 -4.74
CA VAL A 27 -17.80 -4.15 -4.64
C VAL A 27 -18.11 -3.86 -3.19
N LEU A 28 -17.49 -2.81 -2.65
CA LEU A 28 -17.73 -2.35 -1.28
C LEU A 28 -18.77 -1.25 -1.27
N HIS A 29 -19.80 -1.41 -0.44
CA HIS A 29 -20.77 -0.38 -0.16
C HIS A 29 -20.55 0.21 1.23
N ILE A 30 -20.89 1.48 1.38
CA ILE A 30 -20.95 2.17 2.65
C ILE A 30 -22.19 1.68 3.41
N GLY A 31 -21.98 1.27 4.65
CA GLY A 31 -23.00 0.70 5.51
C GLY A 31 -23.26 1.52 6.76
N GLY A 32 -24.49 1.38 7.28
CA GLY A 32 -24.86 1.89 8.60
C GLY A 32 -24.78 3.41 8.75
N LEU A 33 -24.88 4.17 7.66
CA LEU A 33 -24.95 5.63 7.73
C LEU A 33 -26.34 6.03 8.25
N PRO A 34 -26.46 6.71 9.41
CA PRO A 34 -27.75 7.20 9.86
C PRO A 34 -28.24 8.28 8.89
N GLU A 35 -29.51 8.20 8.46
CA GLU A 35 -30.15 9.14 7.51
C GLU A 35 -30.00 10.63 7.89
N HIS A 36 -29.68 10.92 9.16
CA HIS A 36 -29.55 12.27 9.69
C HIS A 36 -28.13 12.71 10.05
N ARG A 37 -27.10 11.86 9.89
CA ARG A 37 -25.71 12.27 10.20
C ARG A 37 -25.05 12.94 8.99
N LYS A 38 -24.81 14.24 9.12
CA LYS A 38 -23.98 15.04 8.20
C LYS A 38 -22.48 14.68 8.22
N THR A 39 -22.02 13.75 9.07
CA THR A 39 -20.61 13.26 9.07
C THR A 39 -20.52 11.79 9.42
N HIS A 40 -19.63 11.09 8.73
CA HIS A 40 -19.34 9.68 8.95
C HIS A 40 -17.93 9.46 9.50
N TYR A 41 -17.18 10.54 9.71
CA TYR A 41 -15.87 10.52 10.35
C TYR A 41 -15.95 10.58 11.88
N PRO A 42 -14.93 10.04 12.58
CA PRO A 42 -13.66 9.54 12.05
C PRO A 42 -13.70 8.13 11.47
N LYS A 43 -14.76 7.35 11.68
CA LYS A 43 -14.86 5.97 11.20
C LYS A 43 -16.29 5.61 10.79
N TYR A 44 -16.43 4.79 9.75
CA TYR A 44 -17.70 4.24 9.30
C TYR A 44 -17.55 2.82 8.76
N LYS A 45 -18.67 2.09 8.68
CA LYS A 45 -18.68 0.72 8.20
C LYS A 45 -18.84 0.67 6.68
N VAL A 46 -18.17 -0.31 6.09
CA VAL A 46 -18.36 -0.75 4.71
C VAL A 46 -18.67 -2.24 4.72
N TYR A 47 -19.32 -2.74 3.69
CA TYR A 47 -19.58 -4.16 3.54
C TYR A 47 -19.45 -4.56 2.08
N GLU A 48 -19.06 -5.82 1.85
CA GLU A 48 -19.12 -6.39 0.52
C GLU A 48 -20.58 -6.56 0.12
N HIS A 49 -20.99 -5.80 -0.90
CA HIS A 49 -22.35 -5.85 -1.42
C HIS A 49 -22.50 -6.93 -2.49
N SER A 50 -21.49 -7.07 -3.36
CA SER A 50 -21.54 -8.00 -4.48
C SER A 50 -20.15 -8.39 -4.96
N THR A 51 -20.04 -9.63 -5.44
CA THR A 51 -18.83 -10.19 -6.06
C THR A 51 -19.13 -10.59 -7.51
N TYR A 52 -18.23 -10.28 -8.44
CA TYR A 52 -18.30 -10.72 -9.83
C TYR A 52 -17.01 -11.44 -10.23
N ILE A 53 -17.07 -12.32 -11.23
CA ILE A 53 -15.93 -13.06 -11.75
C ILE A 53 -15.84 -12.84 -13.26
N PHE A 54 -14.64 -12.49 -13.73
CA PHE A 54 -14.35 -12.20 -15.13
C PHE A 54 -13.15 -12.99 -15.64
N LYS A 55 -13.06 -13.08 -16.97
CA LYS A 55 -11.90 -13.66 -17.67
C LYS A 55 -10.81 -12.63 -17.99
N SER A 56 -11.14 -11.35 -17.93
CA SER A 56 -10.21 -10.26 -18.20
C SER A 56 -10.52 -9.04 -17.36
N VAL A 57 -9.52 -8.17 -17.26
CA VAL A 57 -9.65 -6.85 -16.64
C VAL A 57 -10.63 -5.99 -17.42
N GLU A 58 -10.57 -6.01 -18.75
CA GLU A 58 -11.38 -5.12 -19.60
C GLU A 58 -12.87 -5.40 -19.43
N ASP A 59 -13.26 -6.65 -19.21
CA ASP A 59 -14.65 -7.02 -18.92
C ASP A 59 -15.08 -6.57 -17.52
N ALA A 60 -14.18 -6.67 -16.53
CA ALA A 60 -14.44 -6.15 -15.19
C ALA A 60 -14.60 -4.63 -15.20
N GLU A 61 -13.75 -3.90 -15.93
CA GLU A 61 -13.79 -2.44 -16.02
C GLU A 61 -15.08 -1.91 -16.66
N LYS A 62 -15.67 -2.64 -17.63
CA LYS A 62 -17.01 -2.31 -18.16
C LYS A 62 -18.10 -2.37 -17.07
N VAL A 63 -18.03 -3.38 -16.20
CA VAL A 63 -18.99 -3.52 -15.09
C VAL A 63 -18.74 -2.48 -14.02
N ILE A 64 -17.48 -2.19 -13.67
CA ILE A 64 -17.13 -1.11 -12.75
C ILE A 64 -17.72 0.22 -13.23
N PHE A 65 -17.49 0.56 -14.50
CA PHE A 65 -18.03 1.77 -15.11
C PHE A 65 -19.56 1.83 -15.02
N SER A 66 -20.24 0.75 -15.44
CA SER A 66 -21.71 0.68 -15.39
C SER A 66 -22.28 0.77 -13.96
N LEU A 67 -21.58 0.26 -12.96
CA LEU A 67 -21.99 0.37 -11.56
C LEU A 67 -21.77 1.79 -11.02
N SER A 68 -20.66 2.44 -11.39
CA SER A 68 -20.32 3.79 -10.94
C SER A 68 -21.21 4.90 -11.51
N GLU A 69 -21.86 4.68 -12.67
CA GLU A 69 -22.79 5.65 -13.27
C GLU A 69 -24.17 5.69 -12.59
N LYS A 70 -24.45 4.80 -11.64
CA LYS A 70 -25.73 4.77 -10.93
C LYS A 70 -25.77 5.88 -9.87
N GLU A 71 -26.69 6.84 -10.03
CA GLU A 71 -26.80 8.04 -9.17
C GLU A 71 -26.94 7.75 -7.67
N ASP A 72 -27.61 6.65 -7.29
CA ASP A 72 -27.85 6.26 -5.88
C ASP A 72 -26.92 5.14 -5.37
N SER A 73 -25.75 4.97 -5.97
CA SER A 73 -24.83 3.92 -5.52
C SER A 73 -24.12 4.31 -4.22
N ASN A 74 -24.36 3.57 -3.13
CA ASN A 74 -23.60 3.69 -1.87
C ASN A 74 -22.20 3.08 -1.99
N ILE A 75 -21.56 3.13 -3.17
CA ILE A 75 -20.29 2.47 -3.41
C ILE A 75 -19.17 3.26 -2.72
N TYR A 76 -18.37 2.53 -1.94
CA TYR A 76 -17.13 3.05 -1.38
C TYR A 76 -15.97 2.88 -2.37
N ALA A 77 -15.74 1.64 -2.80
CA ALA A 77 -14.62 1.27 -3.66
C ALA A 77 -14.87 -0.06 -4.37
N PHE A 78 -14.07 -0.32 -5.40
CA PHE A 78 -13.99 -1.61 -6.07
C PHE A 78 -12.58 -2.18 -5.93
N TYR A 79 -12.49 -3.49 -5.69
CA TYR A 79 -11.23 -4.23 -5.73
C TYR A 79 -11.30 -5.35 -6.74
N LEU A 80 -10.39 -5.33 -7.72
CA LEU A 80 -10.26 -6.37 -8.73
C LEU A 80 -9.01 -7.19 -8.45
N TYR A 81 -9.19 -8.42 -8.00
CA TYR A 81 -8.12 -9.36 -7.67
C TYR A 81 -7.88 -10.30 -8.85
N GLU A 82 -6.64 -10.42 -9.29
CA GLU A 82 -6.16 -11.42 -10.26
C GLU A 82 -5.74 -12.68 -9.49
N ILE A 83 -6.50 -13.76 -9.66
CA ILE A 83 -6.40 -14.97 -8.85
C ILE A 83 -5.99 -16.14 -9.75
N PRO A 84 -4.85 -16.81 -9.46
CA PRO A 84 -4.42 -17.96 -10.24
C PRO A 84 -5.27 -19.19 -9.94
N PHE A 85 -5.37 -20.11 -10.90
CA PHE A 85 -6.02 -21.41 -10.65
C PHE A 85 -5.20 -22.27 -9.69
N GLU A 86 -5.89 -23.16 -8.96
CA GLU A 86 -5.29 -24.24 -8.16
C GLU A 86 -4.38 -23.79 -7.00
N ARG A 87 -4.37 -22.51 -6.64
CA ARG A 87 -3.58 -21.98 -5.53
C ARG A 87 -4.47 -21.50 -4.38
N ALA A 88 -4.00 -21.68 -3.16
CA ALA A 88 -4.73 -21.30 -1.96
C ALA A 88 -4.66 -19.78 -1.74
N MET A 89 -5.80 -19.15 -1.48
CA MET A 89 -5.89 -17.76 -1.03
C MET A 89 -6.21 -17.72 0.46
N PHE A 90 -5.28 -17.20 1.27
CA PHE A 90 -5.51 -17.05 2.71
C PHE A 90 -6.05 -15.68 3.10
N GLU A 91 -5.70 -14.65 2.34
CA GLU A 91 -6.06 -13.24 2.59
C GLU A 91 -6.35 -12.54 1.27
N GLU A 92 -6.96 -11.35 1.30
CA GLU A 92 -7.38 -10.65 0.09
C GLU A 92 -6.22 -10.29 -0.85
N LEU A 93 -5.07 -9.93 -0.30
CA LEU A 93 -3.89 -9.59 -1.10
C LEU A 93 -3.03 -10.81 -1.46
N ASN A 94 -3.44 -12.02 -1.06
CA ASN A 94 -2.84 -13.27 -1.52
C ASN A 94 -3.32 -13.58 -2.96
N CYS A 95 -2.83 -12.77 -3.90
CA CYS A 95 -3.23 -12.75 -5.30
C CYS A 95 -2.06 -12.35 -6.21
N LEU A 96 -2.17 -12.59 -7.52
CA LEU A 96 -1.14 -12.19 -8.50
C LEU A 96 -1.05 -10.68 -8.64
N SER A 97 -2.19 -10.01 -8.66
CA SER A 97 -2.28 -8.55 -8.61
C SER A 97 -3.64 -8.10 -8.08
N CYS A 98 -3.69 -6.87 -7.57
CA CYS A 98 -4.94 -6.22 -7.19
C CYS A 98 -4.99 -4.81 -7.78
N ARG A 99 -6.17 -4.41 -8.27
CA ARG A 99 -6.48 -3.04 -8.69
C ARG A 99 -7.59 -2.47 -7.82
N ALA A 100 -7.41 -1.25 -7.34
CA ALA A 100 -8.39 -0.52 -6.56
C ALA A 100 -8.95 0.65 -7.37
N TYR A 101 -10.28 0.75 -7.38
CA TYR A 101 -11.01 1.83 -8.03
C TYR A 101 -11.82 2.59 -6.98
N ASP A 102 -11.93 3.91 -7.15
CA ASP A 102 -12.78 4.74 -6.30
C ASP A 102 -14.27 4.56 -6.60
N SER A 103 -15.13 5.25 -5.84
CA SER A 103 -16.59 5.22 -6.00
C SER A 103 -17.07 5.64 -7.39
N ASN A 104 -16.27 6.38 -8.16
CA ASN A 104 -16.59 6.81 -9.52
C ASN A 104 -16.03 5.83 -10.58
N GLY A 105 -15.58 4.65 -10.16
CA GLY A 105 -15.02 3.63 -11.05
C GLY A 105 -13.66 4.01 -11.62
N LYS A 106 -12.96 5.02 -11.08
CA LYS A 106 -11.65 5.43 -11.55
C LYS A 106 -10.57 4.57 -10.88
N LEU A 107 -9.65 4.01 -11.67
CA LEU A 107 -8.47 3.33 -11.14
C LEU A 107 -7.63 4.31 -10.32
N VAL A 108 -7.45 4.03 -9.03
CA VAL A 108 -6.67 4.86 -8.13
C VAL A 108 -5.38 4.20 -7.68
N GLU A 109 -5.33 2.87 -7.64
CA GLU A 109 -4.13 2.15 -7.22
C GLU A 109 -4.09 0.73 -7.80
N GLN A 110 -2.87 0.16 -7.89
CA GLN A 110 -2.64 -1.24 -8.20
C GLN A 110 -1.42 -1.76 -7.44
N THR A 111 -1.35 -3.05 -7.18
CA THR A 111 -0.16 -3.67 -6.55
C THR A 111 1.06 -3.58 -7.49
N ARG A 112 2.26 -3.69 -6.90
CA ARG A 112 3.55 -3.56 -7.61
C ARG A 112 4.35 -4.85 -7.69
N CYS A 113 3.85 -5.91 -7.08
CA CYS A 113 4.36 -7.27 -7.13
C CYS A 113 3.20 -8.20 -6.72
N SER A 114 3.39 -9.50 -6.89
CA SER A 114 2.44 -10.49 -6.39
C SER A 114 2.50 -10.59 -4.87
N GLY A 115 1.35 -10.86 -4.26
CA GLY A 115 1.22 -11.19 -2.84
C GLY A 115 1.04 -12.68 -2.57
N MET A 116 1.26 -13.54 -3.56
CA MET A 116 1.10 -14.98 -3.39
C MET A 116 2.16 -15.53 -2.42
N TRP A 117 1.69 -16.18 -1.36
CA TRP A 117 2.51 -16.65 -0.24
C TRP A 117 3.45 -17.82 -0.56
N ASP A 118 3.08 -18.63 -1.56
CA ASP A 118 3.78 -19.83 -2.01
C ASP A 118 4.82 -19.54 -3.10
N GLU A 119 4.97 -18.27 -3.51
CA GLU A 119 6.05 -17.83 -4.38
C GLU A 119 7.39 -17.87 -3.68
N LYS A 120 8.44 -18.24 -4.42
CA LYS A 120 9.76 -18.25 -3.81
C LYS A 120 10.22 -16.82 -3.58
N PRO A 121 10.90 -16.55 -2.44
CA PRO A 121 11.39 -15.21 -2.17
C PRO A 121 12.30 -14.67 -3.26
N ASP A 122 13.08 -15.49 -3.97
CA ASP A 122 14.01 -15.04 -5.02
C ASP A 122 13.35 -14.85 -6.41
N GLU A 123 12.04 -15.08 -6.54
CA GLU A 123 11.32 -14.88 -7.80
C GLU A 123 11.09 -13.39 -8.10
N LYS A 124 11.36 -12.97 -9.34
CA LYS A 124 11.35 -11.56 -9.72
C LYS A 124 9.99 -10.86 -9.54
N TYR A 125 8.88 -11.59 -9.59
CA TYR A 125 7.50 -11.07 -9.49
C TYR A 125 6.99 -10.93 -8.05
N SER A 126 7.64 -11.57 -7.07
CA SER A 126 7.31 -11.43 -5.64
C SER A 126 8.02 -10.24 -4.99
N LYS A 127 8.80 -9.49 -5.77
CA LYS A 127 9.68 -8.41 -5.27
C LYS A 127 9.10 -7.03 -5.50
N PHE A 128 8.92 -6.30 -4.41
CA PHE A 128 8.69 -4.87 -4.48
C PHE A 128 10.02 -4.12 -4.65
N ARG A 129 10.11 -3.26 -5.66
CA ARG A 129 11.33 -2.52 -5.99
C ARG A 129 11.17 -1.00 -5.82
N GLY A 130 10.21 -0.60 -4.99
CA GLY A 130 9.88 0.79 -4.73
C GLY A 130 8.96 1.40 -5.78
N ARG A 131 8.40 2.57 -5.44
CA ARG A 131 7.52 3.34 -6.31
C ARG A 131 8.28 4.42 -7.09
N PRO A 132 7.85 4.72 -8.32
CA PRO A 132 8.17 6.01 -8.92
C PRO A 132 7.64 7.14 -8.02
N VAL A 133 8.44 8.17 -7.76
CA VAL A 133 8.06 9.29 -6.91
C VAL A 133 6.74 9.94 -7.36
N ASN A 134 6.53 10.02 -8.68
CA ASN A 134 5.30 10.59 -9.27
C ASN A 134 4.06 9.70 -9.09
N ASN A 135 4.22 8.44 -8.68
CA ASN A 135 3.13 7.49 -8.43
C ASN A 135 2.76 7.41 -6.94
N VAL A 136 3.41 8.18 -6.07
CA VAL A 136 3.04 8.32 -4.66
C VAL A 136 1.85 9.29 -4.56
N ARG A 137 0.70 8.78 -4.14
CA ARG A 137 -0.59 9.48 -4.17
C ARG A 137 -0.78 10.54 -3.08
N PHE A 138 -0.16 10.32 -1.92
CA PHE A 138 -0.33 11.10 -0.70
C PHE A 138 1.02 11.52 -0.11
N LYS A 139 1.03 12.63 0.62
CA LYS A 139 2.21 13.20 1.27
C LYS A 139 2.07 13.13 2.79
N LYS A 140 3.19 13.24 3.50
CA LYS A 140 3.18 13.35 4.97
C LYS A 140 2.32 14.53 5.41
N GLY A 141 1.48 14.32 6.41
CA GLY A 141 0.49 15.28 6.90
C GLY A 141 -0.88 15.22 6.21
N ASP A 142 -1.02 14.52 5.08
CA ASP A 142 -2.33 14.32 4.45
C ASP A 142 -3.24 13.49 5.36
N ILE A 143 -4.49 13.93 5.52
CA ILE A 143 -5.55 13.14 6.17
C ILE A 143 -6.22 12.29 5.10
N VAL A 144 -6.21 10.98 5.31
CA VAL A 144 -6.67 9.96 4.35
C VAL A 144 -7.70 9.03 4.98
N GLU A 145 -8.45 8.33 4.15
CA GLU A 145 -9.21 7.16 4.56
C GLU A 145 -8.35 5.90 4.43
N VAL A 146 -8.43 5.04 5.43
CA VAL A 146 -7.78 3.73 5.50
C VAL A 146 -8.87 2.68 5.62
N TYR A 147 -8.94 1.79 4.64
CA TYR A 147 -9.76 0.59 4.71
C TYR A 147 -8.99 -0.52 5.45
N ASP A 148 -9.64 -1.18 6.41
CA ASP A 148 -9.01 -2.22 7.23
C ASP A 148 -8.93 -3.61 6.54
N GLY A 149 -9.34 -3.70 5.28
CA GLY A 149 -9.44 -4.95 4.53
C GLY A 149 -10.64 -5.82 4.92
N ARG A 150 -11.52 -5.34 5.80
CA ARG A 150 -12.69 -6.08 6.30
C ARG A 150 -13.96 -5.26 6.15
N ASP A 151 -14.32 -4.47 7.15
CA ASP A 151 -15.63 -3.84 7.24
C ASP A 151 -15.58 -2.38 7.72
N GLU A 152 -14.40 -1.79 7.85
CA GLU A 152 -14.26 -0.45 8.43
C GLU A 152 -13.34 0.45 7.61
N VAL A 153 -13.77 1.70 7.47
CA VAL A 153 -12.97 2.79 6.96
C VAL A 153 -12.76 3.80 8.07
N GLN A 154 -11.51 4.21 8.27
CA GLN A 154 -11.12 5.18 9.29
C GLN A 154 -10.25 6.30 8.73
N LEU A 155 -10.37 7.50 9.29
CA LEU A 155 -9.41 8.57 9.04
C LEU A 155 -8.09 8.28 9.75
N ALA A 156 -6.99 8.57 9.05
CA ALA A 156 -5.64 8.57 9.59
C ALA A 156 -4.81 9.67 8.94
N VAL A 157 -3.66 10.01 9.51
CA VAL A 157 -2.69 10.95 8.93
C VAL A 157 -1.48 10.19 8.42
N ILE A 158 -1.02 10.50 7.22
CA ILE A 158 0.19 9.95 6.62
C ILE A 158 1.42 10.49 7.37
N VAL A 159 2.28 9.60 7.85
CA VAL A 159 3.54 9.94 8.53
C VAL A 159 4.78 9.43 7.79
N SER A 160 4.61 8.34 7.01
CA SER A 160 5.58 7.88 6.03
C SER A 160 4.91 7.48 4.73
N ILE A 161 5.64 7.63 3.63
CA ILE A 161 5.21 7.26 2.28
C ILE A 161 5.90 5.95 1.87
N PRO A 162 5.35 5.19 0.90
CA PRO A 162 5.98 4.00 0.37
C PRO A 162 7.39 4.30 -0.13
N VAL A 163 8.29 3.34 0.02
CA VAL A 163 9.67 3.49 -0.42
C VAL A 163 9.73 3.69 -1.93
N ASP A 164 10.60 4.60 -2.37
CA ASP A 164 10.83 4.84 -3.79
C ASP A 164 11.91 3.90 -4.36
N ILE A 165 12.09 3.95 -5.68
CA ILE A 165 13.03 3.08 -6.41
C ILE A 165 14.47 3.29 -5.94
N GLU A 166 14.88 4.53 -5.68
CA GLU A 166 16.25 4.84 -5.25
C GLU A 166 16.52 4.33 -3.85
N TRP A 167 15.58 4.54 -2.93
CA TRP A 167 15.66 4.01 -1.57
C TRP A 167 15.74 2.49 -1.58
N SER A 168 14.89 1.83 -2.37
CA SER A 168 14.87 0.38 -2.49
C SER A 168 16.17 -0.17 -3.09
N TRP A 169 16.74 0.53 -4.08
CA TRP A 169 18.05 0.19 -4.63
C TRP A 169 19.17 0.33 -3.60
N ASN A 170 19.20 1.43 -2.85
CA ASN A 170 20.19 1.66 -1.80
C ASN A 170 20.07 0.61 -0.68
N TYR A 171 18.85 0.16 -0.36
CA TYR A 171 18.65 -0.98 0.54
C TYR A 171 19.26 -2.26 -0.02
N ARG A 172 19.04 -2.57 -1.31
CA ARG A 172 19.67 -3.72 -1.99
C ARG A 172 21.21 -3.65 -1.92
N ILE A 173 21.81 -2.47 -2.13
CA ILE A 173 23.26 -2.28 -1.98
C ILE A 173 23.73 -2.58 -0.55
N ARG A 174 23.03 -2.07 0.47
CA ARG A 174 23.35 -2.40 1.88
C ARG A 174 23.24 -3.89 2.18
N CYS A 175 22.28 -4.60 1.58
CA CYS A 175 22.19 -6.06 1.69
C CYS A 175 23.45 -6.73 1.12
N ILE A 176 23.90 -6.32 -0.07
CA ILE A 176 25.12 -6.84 -0.71
C ILE A 176 26.36 -6.59 0.17
N GLU A 177 26.52 -5.36 0.67
CA GLU A 177 27.64 -5.01 1.56
C GLU A 177 27.63 -5.83 2.86
N GLY A 178 26.44 -6.08 3.43
CA GLY A 178 26.28 -6.96 4.58
C GLY A 178 26.68 -8.41 4.27
N MET A 179 26.33 -8.90 3.08
CA MET A 179 26.64 -10.27 2.64
C MET A 179 28.13 -10.48 2.36
N LYS A 180 28.84 -9.48 1.83
CA LYS A 180 30.30 -9.53 1.60
C LYS A 180 31.11 -9.87 2.84
N LYS A 181 30.55 -9.70 4.05
CA LYS A 181 31.19 -10.09 5.31
C LYS A 181 31.25 -11.61 5.53
N TYR A 182 30.37 -12.37 4.87
CA TYR A 182 30.17 -13.81 5.13
C TYR A 182 30.12 -14.67 3.86
N CYS A 183 30.06 -14.05 2.67
CA CYS A 183 29.94 -14.72 1.38
C CYS A 183 31.12 -14.29 0.47
N PRO A 184 31.90 -15.24 -0.09
CA PRO A 184 32.92 -14.94 -1.08
C PRO A 184 32.34 -14.17 -2.28
N GLU A 185 33.14 -13.32 -2.91
CA GLU A 185 32.65 -12.44 -3.99
C GLU A 185 32.22 -13.24 -5.23
N GLU A 186 32.88 -14.37 -5.53
CA GLU A 186 32.48 -15.29 -6.58
C GLU A 186 31.08 -15.93 -6.38
N GLU A 187 30.58 -15.98 -5.15
CA GLU A 187 29.27 -16.57 -4.81
C GLU A 187 28.13 -15.53 -4.82
N LEU A 188 28.45 -14.23 -4.90
CA LEU A 188 27.50 -13.12 -4.92
C LEU A 188 26.82 -12.93 -6.29
N THR A 189 26.06 -13.94 -6.68
CA THR A 189 25.20 -13.90 -7.88
C THR A 189 23.90 -13.13 -7.61
N ASP A 190 23.22 -12.66 -8.66
CA ASP A 190 21.93 -11.98 -8.51
C ASP A 190 20.88 -12.86 -7.85
N THR A 191 20.86 -14.17 -8.13
CA THR A 191 19.97 -15.12 -7.45
C THR A 191 20.19 -15.13 -5.94
N VAL A 192 21.45 -15.15 -5.50
CA VAL A 192 21.77 -15.11 -4.07
C VAL A 192 21.34 -13.77 -3.49
N ILE A 193 21.64 -12.65 -4.15
CA ILE A 193 21.27 -11.30 -3.69
C ILE A 193 19.74 -11.15 -3.58
N GLU A 194 18.96 -11.57 -4.58
CA GLU A 194 17.50 -11.46 -4.57
C GLU A 194 16.86 -12.30 -3.45
N LYS A 195 17.50 -13.39 -3.01
CA LYS A 195 17.05 -14.16 -1.83
C LYS A 195 17.14 -13.35 -0.53
N TYR A 196 18.12 -12.46 -0.41
CA TYR A 196 18.33 -11.63 0.79
C TYR A 196 17.68 -10.25 0.71
N PHE A 197 17.43 -9.74 -0.50
CA PHE A 197 16.65 -8.52 -0.70
C PHE A 197 15.17 -8.81 -0.39
N ARG A 198 14.71 -8.53 0.83
CA ARG A 198 13.39 -8.99 1.33
C ARG A 198 12.19 -8.08 1.04
N HIS A 199 12.32 -7.09 0.18
CA HIS A 199 11.14 -6.27 -0.12
C HIS A 199 10.08 -7.08 -0.86
N ASP A 200 8.88 -7.11 -0.29
CA ASP A 200 7.71 -7.80 -0.81
C ASP A 200 6.50 -6.85 -0.87
N MET A 201 5.32 -7.39 -1.16
CA MET A 201 4.09 -6.62 -1.25
C MET A 201 3.76 -5.82 0.02
N GLY A 202 4.19 -6.29 1.20
CA GLY A 202 4.00 -5.60 2.48
C GLY A 202 4.79 -4.29 2.60
N ASP A 203 5.90 -4.17 1.87
CA ASP A 203 6.72 -2.96 1.85
C ASP A 203 6.12 -1.84 0.97
N ASP A 204 5.13 -2.15 0.13
CA ASP A 204 4.33 -1.15 -0.58
C ASP A 204 3.24 -0.56 0.33
N CYS A 205 3.67 0.14 1.39
CA CYS A 205 2.77 0.68 2.41
C CYS A 205 3.00 2.16 2.72
N TYR A 206 1.91 2.83 3.11
CA TYR A 206 1.96 4.07 3.87
C TYR A 206 2.05 3.73 5.36
N ILE A 207 2.81 4.52 6.11
CA ILE A 207 2.70 4.51 7.57
C ILE A 207 1.77 5.65 7.95
N VAL A 208 0.73 5.33 8.70
CA VAL A 208 -0.28 6.29 9.15
C VAL A 208 -0.39 6.28 10.67
N ILE A 209 -0.94 7.35 11.25
CA ILE A 209 -1.36 7.40 12.66
C ILE A 209 -2.84 7.79 12.77
N ASP A 210 -3.57 7.18 13.69
CA ASP A 210 -4.96 7.53 14.03
C ASP A 210 -5.11 8.13 15.45
N GLY A 211 -3.99 8.28 16.15
CA GLY A 211 -3.86 8.81 17.50
C GLY A 211 -2.58 9.64 17.70
N PRO A 212 -2.35 10.19 18.91
CA PRO A 212 -1.23 11.09 19.19
C PRO A 212 0.13 10.37 19.30
N GLY A 213 1.07 10.72 18.43
CA GLY A 213 2.44 10.21 18.45
C GLY A 213 2.64 8.89 17.71
N TYR A 214 3.89 8.42 17.60
CA TYR A 214 4.23 7.25 16.79
C TYR A 214 3.65 5.94 17.34
N TYR A 215 3.28 5.87 18.63
CA TYR A 215 2.68 4.68 19.24
C TYR A 215 1.43 4.17 18.50
N TYR A 216 0.67 5.07 17.87
CA TYR A 216 -0.56 4.76 17.14
C TYR A 216 -0.32 4.50 15.65
N HIS A 217 0.91 4.16 15.25
CA HIS A 217 1.22 3.93 13.85
C HIS A 217 0.67 2.59 13.34
N SER A 218 0.36 2.54 12.06
CA SER A 218 0.00 1.31 11.35
C SER A 218 0.60 1.34 9.96
N HIS A 219 1.02 0.17 9.49
CA HIS A 219 1.52 -0.04 8.14
C HIS A 219 0.34 -0.47 7.26
N ILE A 220 -0.05 0.40 6.33
CA ILE A 220 -1.24 0.20 5.49
C ILE A 220 -0.79 0.06 4.06
N ASN A 221 -1.08 -1.09 3.44
CA ASN A 221 -0.78 -1.29 2.02
C ASN A 221 -1.41 -0.16 1.18
N SER A 222 -0.66 0.36 0.21
CA SER A 222 -1.08 1.49 -0.64
C SER A 222 -2.45 1.30 -1.28
N ILE A 223 -2.84 0.06 -1.57
CA ILE A 223 -4.14 -0.30 -2.16
C ILE A 223 -5.34 0.02 -1.25
N TYR A 224 -5.12 0.18 0.06
CA TYR A 224 -6.14 0.44 1.07
C TYR A 224 -6.21 1.91 1.52
N VAL A 225 -5.47 2.81 0.86
CA VAL A 225 -5.44 4.24 1.20
C VAL A 225 -6.20 5.06 0.16
N PHE A 226 -7.17 5.85 0.61
CA PHE A 226 -8.06 6.66 -0.23
C PHE A 226 -8.08 8.12 0.20
N LYS A 227 -8.49 8.98 -0.75
CA LYS A 227 -8.87 10.35 -0.38
C LYS A 227 -10.14 10.28 0.45
N PRO A 228 -10.29 11.15 1.46
CA PRO A 228 -11.52 11.27 2.23
C PRO A 228 -12.73 11.43 1.30
N LEU A 229 -13.67 10.48 1.34
CA LEU A 229 -14.88 10.50 0.53
C LEU A 229 -15.83 11.64 0.95
N PHE A 230 -16.00 11.81 2.25
CA PHE A 230 -16.84 12.86 2.84
C PHE A 230 -16.02 14.12 3.18
N PRO A 231 -16.68 15.29 3.37
CA PRO A 231 -16.02 16.47 3.92
C PRO A 231 -15.55 16.27 5.36
N ILE A 232 -14.29 16.60 5.64
CA ILE A 232 -13.75 16.57 7.02
C ILE A 232 -14.10 17.87 7.74
N ARG A 233 -14.90 17.78 8.81
CA ARG A 233 -15.23 18.94 9.65
C ARG A 233 -14.00 19.51 10.34
N SER A 234 -14.02 20.83 10.56
CA SER A 234 -12.90 21.58 11.18
C SER A 234 -12.39 20.93 12.46
N HIS A 235 -13.25 20.62 13.43
CA HIS A 235 -12.81 20.02 14.70
C HIS A 235 -12.13 18.64 14.55
N ILE A 236 -12.55 17.83 13.57
CA ILE A 236 -11.91 16.54 13.25
C ILE A 236 -10.55 16.81 12.61
N ARG A 237 -10.49 17.71 11.63
CA ARG A 237 -9.23 18.13 10.99
C ARG A 237 -8.20 18.59 12.02
N HIS A 238 -8.57 19.52 12.90
CA HIS A 238 -7.69 20.03 13.96
C HIS A 238 -7.21 18.91 14.89
N ARG A 239 -8.04 17.92 15.20
CA ARG A 239 -7.65 16.76 16.00
C ARG A 239 -6.53 15.96 15.33
N PHE A 240 -6.66 15.64 14.04
CA PHE A 240 -5.64 14.90 13.29
C PHE A 240 -4.37 15.72 13.05
N GLU A 241 -4.49 17.02 12.81
CA GLU A 241 -3.34 17.95 12.75
C GLU A 241 -2.56 17.98 14.07
N ARG A 242 -3.25 17.94 15.22
CA ARG A 242 -2.61 17.82 16.53
C ARG A 242 -1.86 16.50 16.70
N TYR A 243 -2.39 15.39 16.20
CA TYR A 243 -1.69 14.10 16.24
C TYR A 243 -0.39 14.15 15.45
N TYR A 244 -0.43 14.72 14.24
CA TYR A 244 0.75 14.89 13.41
C TYR A 244 1.78 15.84 14.04
N ASN A 245 1.34 16.96 14.62
CA ASN A 245 2.23 17.89 15.30
C ASN A 245 2.90 17.25 16.53
N SER A 246 2.18 16.42 17.29
CA SER A 246 2.76 15.64 18.40
C SER A 246 3.90 14.74 17.94
N LEU A 247 3.73 14.06 16.80
CA LEU A 247 4.78 13.25 16.20
C LEU A 247 6.00 14.10 15.80
N LEU A 248 5.78 15.24 15.14
CA LEU A 248 6.86 16.14 14.74
C LEU A 248 7.66 16.68 15.95
N GLU A 249 7.00 16.89 17.09
CA GLU A 249 7.67 17.27 18.33
C GLU A 249 8.49 16.12 18.94
N GLU A 250 8.00 14.88 18.88
CA GLU A 250 8.74 13.68 19.29
C GLU A 250 10.01 13.52 18.44
N ASP A 251 9.88 13.63 17.11
CA ASP A 251 11.00 13.51 16.18
C ASP A 251 12.09 14.57 16.44
N LYS A 252 11.69 15.83 16.68
CA LYS A 252 12.62 16.91 17.02
C LYS A 252 13.38 16.62 18.32
N LYS A 253 12.69 16.11 19.35
CA LYS A 253 13.34 15.75 20.62
C LYS A 253 14.35 14.63 20.43
N LEU A 254 14.02 13.61 19.65
CA LEU A 254 14.92 12.50 19.34
C LEU A 254 16.14 12.95 18.54
N GLN A 255 15.98 13.85 17.56
CA GLN A 255 17.09 14.42 16.81
C GLN A 255 18.03 15.25 17.69
N ASN A 256 17.49 16.10 18.56
CA ASN A 256 18.30 16.89 19.49
C ASN A 256 19.09 16.01 20.47
N GLN A 257 18.49 14.90 20.95
CA GLN A 257 19.20 13.95 21.81
C GLN A 257 20.35 13.24 21.09
N LYS A 258 20.16 12.85 19.82
CA LYS A 258 21.23 12.25 19.02
C LYS A 258 22.39 13.22 18.83
N ASN A 259 22.10 14.46 18.43
CA ASN A 259 23.14 15.47 18.22
C ASN A 259 23.93 15.75 19.52
N ASN A 260 23.25 15.84 20.68
CA ASN A 260 23.92 16.05 21.97
C ASN A 260 24.78 14.86 22.42
N ASN A 261 24.38 13.63 22.07
CA ASN A 261 25.16 12.43 22.38
C ASN A 261 26.38 12.28 21.46
N ASP A 262 26.28 12.73 20.20
CA ASP A 262 27.42 12.76 19.27
C ASP A 262 28.44 13.85 19.67
N GLU A 263 27.99 14.99 20.22
CA GLU A 263 28.87 16.07 20.74
C GLU A 263 29.54 15.75 22.09
N THR A 264 29.12 14.71 22.80
CA THR A 264 29.69 14.31 24.11
C THR A 264 30.60 13.08 24.04
N CYS A 265 30.87 12.57 22.83
CA CYS A 265 31.81 11.48 22.56
C CYS A 265 33.14 11.92 21.91
N ASP A 266 33.38 13.23 21.78
CA ASP A 266 34.70 13.83 21.50
C ASP A 266 35.41 14.29 22.79
#